data_AF-A0A8B6EYT4-F1
#
_entry.id   AF-A0A8B6EYT4-F1
#
_cell.length_a   1.000
_cell.length_b   1.000
_cell.length_c   1.000
_cell.angle_alpha   90.00
_cell.angle_beta   90.00
_cell.angle_gamma   90.00
#
_symmetry.space_group_name_H-M   'P 1'
#
loop_
_entity.id
_entity.type
_entity.pdbx_description
1 polymer ?
#
loop_
_entity_poly.entity_id
_entity_poly.type
_entity_poly.pdbx_seq_one_letter_code
_entity_poly.pdbx_strand_id
1 'polypeptide(L)'
;MCVYHKSEYIRFYCEECRVFICDDCISGNGKHRRCFKTKLSDYGNRTRRLLRERTKRAEDKLSKLSSELDLTMQVQKRFNEAVDESINSVVFRREIIRQKFDDLQKQLITKLDGLRNQANTQYEEFIKLHTNKYCKMKEITETIRTTETDMTEDNMMIYTSKLNTFIDTSEVVPKLEPPSYVTDDKYFSSKYLQQLFGDIEFVEFNYLPIATY
;
A
#
# COMPACT_ATOMS: atom_id res chain seq x y z
N MET A 1 45.71 -44.16 -49.25
CA MET A 1 46.55 -45.38 -49.28
C MET A 1 46.36 -46.15 -47.99
N CYS A 2 46.45 -47.48 -48.02
CA CYS A 2 46.35 -48.31 -46.83
C CYS A 2 47.56 -48.08 -45.90
N VAL A 3 47.31 -48.05 -44.59
CA VAL A 3 48.36 -47.86 -43.57
C VAL A 3 49.34 -49.04 -43.53
N TYR A 4 48.87 -50.25 -43.87
CA TYR A 4 49.68 -51.47 -43.89
C TYR A 4 50.33 -51.74 -45.25
N HIS A 5 49.72 -51.30 -46.34
CA HIS A 5 50.19 -51.53 -47.72
C HIS A 5 50.21 -50.20 -48.47
N LYS A 6 51.38 -49.55 -48.50
CA LYS A 6 51.52 -48.15 -48.96
C LYS A 6 51.17 -47.93 -50.43
N SER A 7 51.24 -48.97 -51.27
CA SER A 7 50.87 -48.93 -52.70
C SER A 7 49.39 -49.20 -52.96
N GLU A 8 48.63 -49.67 -51.97
CA GLU A 8 47.26 -50.13 -52.16
C GLU A 8 46.21 -49.11 -51.75
N TYR A 9 45.11 -49.11 -52.51
CA TYR A 9 43.94 -48.28 -52.21
C TYR A 9 43.05 -48.93 -51.14
N ILE A 10 42.52 -48.10 -50.24
CA ILE A 10 41.55 -48.53 -49.25
C ILE A 10 40.23 -48.85 -49.97
N ARG A 11 39.67 -50.02 -49.69
CA ARG A 11 38.42 -50.48 -50.31
C ARG A 11 37.39 -50.99 -49.30
N PHE A 12 37.81 -51.29 -48.07
CA PHE A 12 36.91 -51.80 -47.03
C PHE A 12 37.12 -51.10 -45.69
N TYR A 13 36.09 -51.18 -44.86
CA TYR A 13 36.14 -50.89 -43.44
C TYR A 13 36.00 -52.21 -42.67
N CYS A 14 36.96 -52.50 -41.79
CA CYS A 14 36.88 -53.62 -40.86
C CYS A 14 36.06 -53.21 -39.65
N GLU A 15 34.91 -53.84 -39.44
CA GLU A 15 33.95 -53.43 -38.41
C GLU A 15 34.43 -53.84 -37.00
N GLU A 16 35.13 -54.97 -36.89
CA GLU A 16 35.71 -55.45 -35.63
C GLU A 16 36.90 -54.59 -35.18
N CYS A 17 37.82 -54.31 -36.10
CA CYS A 17 39.03 -53.55 -35.79
C CYS A 17 38.85 -52.03 -35.91
N ARG A 18 37.70 -51.58 -36.44
CA ARG A 18 37.35 -50.18 -36.69
C ARG A 18 38.36 -49.40 -37.53
N VAL A 19 38.96 -50.05 -38.52
CA VAL A 19 40.00 -49.47 -39.39
C VAL A 19 39.69 -49.66 -40.88
N PHE A 20 40.20 -48.74 -41.69
CA PHE A 20 40.10 -48.77 -43.14
C PHE A 20 41.23 -49.60 -43.76
N ILE A 21 40.90 -50.56 -44.63
CA ILE A 21 41.83 -51.58 -45.15
C ILE A 21 41.72 -51.77 -46.68
N CYS A 22 42.78 -52.31 -47.30
CA CYS A 22 42.82 -52.68 -48.74
C CYS A 22 42.57 -54.18 -48.99
N ASP A 23 42.63 -54.61 -50.25
CA ASP A 23 42.49 -56.03 -50.66
C ASP A 23 43.60 -56.92 -50.07
N ASP A 24 44.83 -56.43 -49.96
CA ASP A 24 45.96 -57.20 -49.39
C ASP A 24 45.78 -57.48 -47.90
N CYS A 25 45.11 -56.59 -47.15
CA CYS A 25 44.83 -56.79 -45.73
C CYS A 25 43.90 -57.99 -45.46
N ILE A 26 43.15 -58.44 -46.47
CA ILE A 26 42.15 -59.49 -46.36
C ILE A 26 42.52 -60.76 -47.14
N SER A 27 43.58 -60.72 -47.95
CA SER A 27 44.06 -61.82 -48.80
C SER A 27 45.01 -62.76 -48.04
N GLY A 28 45.03 -64.04 -48.41
CA GLY A 28 46.01 -65.03 -47.92
C GLY A 28 46.13 -65.16 -46.39
N ASN A 29 47.28 -64.72 -45.83
CA ASN A 29 47.61 -64.65 -44.40
C ASN A 29 47.35 -63.25 -43.79
N GLY A 30 46.58 -62.41 -44.47
CA GLY A 30 46.27 -61.04 -44.05
C GLY A 30 45.56 -60.97 -42.70
N LYS A 31 45.95 -59.99 -41.89
CA LYS A 31 45.51 -59.80 -40.50
C LYS A 31 43.98 -59.68 -40.34
N HIS A 32 43.28 -59.20 -41.37
CA HIS A 32 41.83 -58.95 -41.34
C HIS A 32 41.02 -59.95 -42.17
N ARG A 33 41.62 -61.09 -42.55
CA ARG A 33 40.95 -62.10 -43.39
C ARG A 33 39.64 -62.61 -42.77
N ARG A 34 39.66 -62.91 -41.47
CA ARG A 34 38.52 -63.46 -40.72
C ARG A 34 37.57 -62.40 -40.15
N CYS A 35 37.95 -61.12 -40.20
CA CYS A 35 37.11 -60.04 -39.68
C CYS A 35 35.94 -59.72 -40.61
N PHE A 36 34.82 -59.31 -40.03
CA PHE A 36 33.71 -58.74 -40.76
C PHE A 36 34.10 -57.39 -41.38
N LYS A 37 33.80 -57.24 -42.67
CA LYS A 37 34.23 -56.10 -43.49
C LYS A 37 33.10 -55.60 -44.36
N THR A 38 32.97 -54.29 -44.40
CA THR A 38 31.99 -53.58 -45.22
C THR A 38 32.75 -52.86 -46.34
N LYS A 39 32.24 -52.87 -47.57
CA LYS A 39 32.82 -52.05 -48.64
C LYS A 39 32.82 -50.58 -48.21
N LEU A 40 33.87 -49.85 -48.57
CA LEU A 40 34.02 -48.44 -48.18
C LEU A 40 32.84 -47.58 -48.67
N SER A 41 32.31 -47.88 -49.86
CA SER A 41 31.09 -47.25 -50.40
C SER A 41 29.89 -47.43 -49.48
N ASP A 42 29.67 -48.65 -48.99
CA ASP A 42 28.51 -49.03 -48.21
C ASP A 42 28.61 -48.49 -46.79
N TYR A 43 29.81 -48.54 -46.20
CA TYR A 43 30.11 -47.89 -44.92
C TYR A 43 29.92 -46.38 -45.01
N GLY A 44 30.43 -45.75 -46.07
CA GLY A 44 30.26 -44.31 -46.31
C GLY A 44 28.80 -43.91 -46.52
N ASN A 45 28.01 -44.73 -47.22
CA ASN A 45 26.57 -44.52 -47.41
C ASN A 45 25.81 -44.66 -46.08
N ARG A 46 26.07 -45.72 -45.31
CA ARG A 46 25.46 -45.96 -44.00
C ARG A 46 25.79 -44.84 -43.02
N THR A 47 27.06 -44.43 -42.96
CA THR A 47 27.52 -43.36 -42.07
C THR A 47 26.90 -42.02 -42.44
N ARG A 48 26.88 -41.66 -43.74
CA ARG A 48 26.21 -40.43 -44.21
C ARG A 48 24.73 -40.42 -43.88
N ARG A 49 24.04 -41.56 -44.06
CA ARG A 49 22.63 -41.69 -43.68
C ARG A 49 22.42 -41.47 -42.19
N LEU A 50 23.21 -42.13 -41.34
CA LEU A 50 23.12 -41.98 -39.89
C LEU A 50 23.39 -40.54 -39.43
N LEU A 51 24.39 -39.88 -40.02
CA LEU A 51 24.70 -38.49 -39.72
C LEU A 51 23.54 -37.58 -40.14
N ARG A 52 22.98 -37.74 -41.34
CA ARG A 52 21.79 -36.97 -41.78
C ARG A 52 20.61 -37.16 -40.83
N GLU A 53 20.32 -38.39 -40.42
CA GLU A 53 19.23 -38.68 -39.47
C GLU A 53 19.48 -38.05 -38.09
N ARG A 54 20.73 -38.03 -37.62
CA ARG A 54 21.09 -37.38 -36.35
C ARG A 54 21.04 -35.87 -36.44
N THR A 55 21.55 -35.27 -37.51
CA THR A 55 21.47 -33.83 -37.77
C THR A 55 20.02 -33.37 -37.83
N LYS A 56 19.18 -34.06 -38.61
CA LYS A 56 17.74 -33.74 -38.67
C LYS A 56 17.07 -33.78 -37.30
N ARG A 57 17.34 -34.82 -36.49
CA ARG A 57 16.80 -34.88 -35.12
C ARG A 57 17.31 -33.76 -34.21
N ALA A 58 18.55 -33.32 -34.40
CA ALA A 58 19.11 -32.21 -33.64
C ALA A 58 18.45 -30.89 -34.06
N GLU A 59 18.26 -30.65 -35.36
CA GLU A 59 17.55 -29.50 -35.91
C GLU A 59 16.10 -29.45 -35.41
N ASP A 60 15.38 -30.57 -35.44
CA ASP A 60 14.01 -30.68 -34.93
C ASP A 60 13.94 -30.33 -33.42
N LYS A 61 14.94 -30.76 -32.63
CA LYS A 61 15.01 -30.43 -31.20
C LYS A 61 15.35 -28.96 -30.96
N LEU A 62 16.28 -28.40 -31.72
CA LEU A 62 16.65 -26.98 -31.63
C LEU A 62 15.47 -26.08 -31.97
N SER A 63 14.71 -26.43 -33.01
CA SER A 63 13.49 -25.70 -33.38
C SER A 63 12.47 -25.71 -32.23
N LYS A 64 12.23 -26.87 -31.60
CA LYS A 64 11.33 -26.96 -30.44
C LYS A 64 11.79 -26.13 -29.26
N LEU A 65 13.07 -26.24 -28.88
CA LEU A 65 13.64 -25.46 -27.78
C LEU A 65 13.58 -23.96 -28.04
N SER A 66 13.79 -23.52 -29.29
CA SER A 66 13.64 -22.11 -29.68
C SER A 66 12.20 -21.63 -29.46
N SER A 67 11.21 -22.41 -29.90
CA SER A 67 9.80 -22.06 -29.71
C SER A 67 9.38 -22.06 -28.24
N GLU A 68 9.87 -23.01 -27.44
CA GLU A 68 9.63 -23.05 -26.00
C GLU A 68 10.25 -21.84 -25.27
N LEU A 69 11.45 -21.43 -25.69
CA LEU A 69 12.12 -20.24 -25.17
C LEU A 69 11.32 -18.98 -25.49
N ASP A 70 10.88 -18.81 -26.74
CA ASP A 70 10.06 -17.68 -27.16
C ASP A 70 8.74 -17.60 -26.37
N LEU A 71 8.08 -18.75 -26.17
CA LEU A 71 6.86 -18.82 -25.37
C LEU A 71 7.13 -18.43 -23.91
N THR A 72 8.22 -18.93 -23.33
CA THR A 72 8.61 -18.62 -21.95
C THR A 72 8.88 -17.12 -21.78
N MET A 73 9.59 -16.50 -22.72
CA MET A 73 9.84 -15.06 -22.72
C MET A 73 8.55 -14.25 -22.83
N GLN A 74 7.59 -14.68 -23.66
CA GLN A 74 6.28 -14.03 -23.77
C GLN A 74 5.46 -14.14 -22.49
N VAL A 75 5.45 -15.33 -21.87
CA VAL A 75 4.75 -15.55 -20.59
C VAL A 75 5.36 -14.68 -19.49
N GLN A 76 6.70 -14.64 -19.39
CA GLN A 76 7.39 -13.80 -18.43
C GLN A 76 7.08 -12.32 -18.62
N LYS A 77 7.06 -11.85 -19.87
CA LYS A 77 6.71 -10.47 -20.20
C LYS A 77 5.29 -10.12 -19.74
N ARG A 78 4.30 -10.95 -20.10
CA ARG A 78 2.89 -10.74 -19.71
C ARG A 78 2.69 -10.81 -18.21
N PHE A 79 3.40 -11.71 -17.53
CA PHE A 79 3.37 -11.80 -16.08
C PHE A 79 3.85 -10.50 -15.43
N ASN A 80 4.99 -9.96 -15.89
CA ASN A 80 5.50 -8.69 -15.37
C ASN A 80 4.53 -7.53 -15.63
N GLU A 81 3.96 -7.43 -16.84
CA GLU A 81 2.94 -6.43 -17.17
C GLU A 81 1.73 -6.51 -16.22
N ALA A 82 1.22 -7.71 -15.95
CA ALA A 82 0.10 -7.93 -15.03
C ALA A 82 0.44 -7.57 -13.57
N VAL A 83 1.68 -7.86 -13.13
CA VAL A 83 2.18 -7.47 -11.81
C VAL A 83 2.26 -5.95 -11.70
N ASP A 84 2.80 -5.26 -12.71
CA ASP A 84 2.92 -3.80 -12.73
C ASP A 84 1.55 -3.12 -12.72
N GLU A 85 0.58 -3.63 -13.49
CA GLU A 85 -0.82 -3.17 -13.45
C GLU A 85 -1.44 -3.33 -12.05
N SER A 86 -1.19 -4.47 -11.41
CA SER A 86 -1.68 -4.74 -10.05
C SER A 86 -1.06 -3.79 -9.03
N ILE A 87 0.25 -3.54 -9.11
CA ILE A 87 0.97 -2.57 -8.25
C ILE A 87 0.37 -1.18 -8.43
N ASN A 88 0.18 -0.74 -9.67
CA ASN A 88 -0.39 0.57 -9.98
C ASN A 88 -1.81 0.73 -9.43
N SER A 89 -2.65 -0.30 -9.55
CA SER A 89 -3.99 -0.33 -8.96
C SER A 89 -3.96 -0.19 -7.43
N VAL A 90 -3.06 -0.91 -6.76
CA VAL A 90 -2.91 -0.83 -5.29
C VAL A 90 -2.45 0.57 -4.86
N VAL A 91 -1.46 1.14 -5.54
CA VAL A 91 -0.96 2.50 -5.27
C VAL A 91 -2.08 3.53 -5.45
N PHE A 92 -2.84 3.44 -6.54
CA PHE A 92 -3.97 4.33 -6.81
C PHE A 92 -5.05 4.25 -5.72
N ARG A 93 -5.45 3.03 -5.32
CA ARG A 93 -6.44 2.84 -4.26
C ARG A 93 -5.96 3.36 -2.91
N ARG A 94 -4.68 3.14 -2.58
CA ARG A 94 -4.05 3.69 -1.37
C ARG A 94 -4.15 5.21 -1.35
N GLU A 95 -3.93 5.87 -2.47
CA GLU A 95 -4.00 7.33 -2.57
C GLU A 95 -5.42 7.86 -2.32
N ILE A 96 -6.44 7.19 -2.88
CA ILE A 96 -7.85 7.53 -2.61
C ILE A 96 -8.17 7.42 -1.11
N ILE A 97 -7.72 6.34 -0.45
CA ILE A 97 -7.94 6.16 0.99
C ILE A 97 -7.25 7.27 1.78
N ARG A 98 -6.01 7.62 1.42
CA ARG A 98 -5.26 8.70 2.06
C ARG A 98 -6.02 10.03 1.96
N GLN A 99 -6.47 10.39 0.76
CA GLN A 99 -7.22 11.64 0.54
C GLN A 99 -8.51 11.69 1.36
N LYS A 100 -9.28 10.60 1.38
CA LYS A 100 -10.51 10.52 2.20
C LYS A 100 -10.20 10.64 3.70
N PHE A 101 -9.14 10.01 4.17
CA PHE A 101 -8.72 10.11 5.57
C PHE A 101 -8.31 11.55 5.93
N ASP A 102 -7.52 12.19 5.07
CA ASP A 102 -7.10 13.58 5.27
C ASP A 102 -8.29 14.55 5.27
N ASP A 103 -9.29 14.31 4.42
CA ASP A 103 -10.51 15.11 4.38
C ASP A 103 -11.36 14.93 5.63
N LEU A 104 -11.51 13.70 6.14
CA LEU A 104 -12.17 13.44 7.42
C LEU A 104 -11.44 14.10 8.58
N GLN A 105 -10.10 14.03 8.59
CA GLN A 105 -9.28 14.69 9.61
C GLN A 105 -9.47 16.21 9.59
N LYS A 106 -9.50 16.83 8.40
CA LYS A 106 -9.77 18.27 8.25
C LYS A 106 -11.15 18.63 8.78
N GLN A 107 -12.19 17.87 8.40
CA GLN A 107 -13.56 18.11 8.89
C GLN A 107 -13.64 18.04 10.41
N LEU A 108 -12.97 17.07 11.02
CA LEU A 108 -12.92 16.92 12.47
C LEU A 108 -12.25 18.13 13.14
N ILE A 109 -11.10 18.56 12.63
CA ILE A 109 -10.37 19.74 13.14
C ILE A 109 -11.27 20.99 13.03
N THR A 110 -11.90 21.22 11.87
CA THR A 110 -12.80 22.36 11.67
C THR A 110 -13.98 22.34 12.65
N LYS A 111 -14.56 21.17 12.92
CA LYS A 111 -15.68 21.04 13.86
C LYS A 111 -15.23 21.34 15.30
N LEU A 112 -14.06 20.83 15.71
CA LEU A 112 -13.48 21.10 17.03
C LEU A 112 -13.12 22.58 17.22
N ASP A 113 -12.53 23.22 16.20
CA ASP A 113 -12.23 24.65 16.22
C ASP A 113 -13.52 25.49 16.29
N GLY A 114 -14.58 25.08 15.59
CA GLY A 114 -15.90 25.71 15.68
C GLY A 114 -16.48 25.66 17.09
N LEU A 115 -16.45 24.49 17.73
CA LEU A 115 -16.91 24.31 19.11
C LEU A 115 -16.08 25.16 20.09
N ARG A 116 -14.75 25.16 19.92
CA ARG A 116 -13.85 26.00 20.73
C ARG A 116 -14.21 27.48 20.61
N ASN A 117 -14.40 27.97 19.39
CA ASN A 117 -14.73 29.37 19.15
C ASN A 117 -16.09 29.74 19.73
N GLN A 118 -17.10 28.87 19.58
CA GLN A 118 -18.42 29.06 20.18
C GLN A 118 -18.34 29.16 21.70
N ALA A 119 -17.59 28.25 22.35
CA ALA A 119 -17.40 28.29 23.80
C ALA A 119 -16.68 29.57 24.23
N ASN A 120 -15.63 29.98 23.52
CA ASN A 120 -14.90 31.21 23.81
C ASN A 120 -15.81 32.45 23.72
N THR A 121 -16.66 32.55 22.69
CA THR A 121 -17.62 33.66 22.57
C THR A 121 -18.59 33.69 23.75
N GLN A 122 -19.11 32.54 24.17
CA GLN A 122 -19.99 32.45 25.34
C GLN A 122 -19.28 32.92 26.63
N TYR A 123 -18.03 32.51 26.82
CA TYR A 123 -17.22 32.95 27.96
C TYR A 123 -16.93 34.45 27.92
N GLU A 124 -16.62 35.02 26.75
CA GLU A 124 -16.40 36.47 26.59
C GLU A 124 -17.65 37.28 26.93
N GLU A 125 -18.82 36.85 26.46
CA GLU A 125 -20.11 37.49 26.79
C GLU A 125 -20.40 37.40 28.29
N PHE A 126 -20.18 36.22 28.89
CA PHE A 126 -20.33 36.00 30.32
C PHE A 126 -19.42 36.92 31.14
N ILE A 127 -18.12 36.97 30.80
CA ILE A 127 -17.14 37.84 31.46
C ILE A 127 -17.59 39.30 31.36
N LYS A 128 -17.97 39.76 30.16
CA LYS A 128 -18.44 41.13 29.94
C LYS A 128 -19.66 41.50 30.80
N LEU A 129 -20.63 40.60 30.89
CA LEU A 129 -21.83 40.77 31.73
C LEU A 129 -21.43 40.88 33.22
N HIS A 130 -20.59 39.97 33.70
CA HIS A 130 -20.17 39.95 35.09
C HIS A 130 -19.26 41.12 35.47
N THR A 131 -18.37 41.56 34.57
CA THR A 131 -17.59 42.79 34.75
C THR A 131 -18.50 44.00 34.89
N ASN A 132 -19.55 44.12 34.08
CA ASN A 132 -20.52 45.22 34.20
C ASN A 132 -21.25 45.19 35.55
N LYS A 133 -21.76 44.02 35.97
CA LYS A 133 -22.39 43.83 37.29
C LYS A 133 -21.43 44.23 38.43
N TYR A 134 -20.17 43.79 38.37
CA TYR A 134 -19.14 44.13 39.35
C TYR A 134 -18.89 45.64 39.42
N CYS A 135 -18.73 46.32 38.27
CA CYS A 135 -18.53 47.77 38.24
C CYS A 135 -19.69 48.54 38.88
N LYS A 136 -20.94 48.19 38.56
CA LYS A 136 -22.12 48.80 39.18
C LYS A 136 -22.14 48.60 40.70
N MET A 137 -21.84 47.38 41.17
CA MET A 137 -21.82 47.10 42.60
C MET A 137 -20.69 47.84 43.31
N LYS A 138 -19.54 48.01 42.65
CA LYS A 138 -18.42 48.82 43.15
C LYS A 138 -18.80 50.31 43.26
N GLU A 139 -19.44 50.87 42.24
CA GLU A 139 -19.95 52.26 42.27
C GLU A 139 -20.94 52.50 43.40
N ILE A 140 -21.87 51.55 43.62
CA ILE A 140 -22.82 51.59 44.73
C ILE A 140 -22.07 51.57 46.07
N THR A 141 -21.13 50.64 46.23
CA THR A 141 -20.34 50.51 47.47
C THR A 141 -19.57 51.80 47.78
N GLU A 142 -18.97 52.42 46.77
CA GLU A 142 -18.23 53.67 46.95
C GLU A 142 -19.16 54.85 47.28
N THR A 143 -20.32 54.92 46.63
CA THR A 143 -21.35 55.91 46.95
C THR A 143 -21.76 55.80 48.42
N ILE A 144 -22.06 54.59 48.90
CA ILE A 144 -22.40 54.33 50.32
C ILE A 144 -21.29 54.84 51.24
N ARG A 145 -20.03 54.48 50.98
CA ARG A 145 -18.88 54.92 51.81
C ARG A 145 -18.74 56.43 51.89
N THR A 146 -18.85 57.14 50.77
CA THR A 146 -18.78 58.61 50.75
C THR A 146 -19.95 59.27 51.48
N THR A 147 -21.13 58.65 51.46
CA THR A 147 -22.31 59.17 52.17
C THR A 147 -22.27 58.88 53.67
N GLU A 148 -21.66 57.77 54.10
CA GLU A 148 -21.43 57.47 55.52
C GLU A 148 -20.54 58.53 56.20
N THR A 149 -19.62 59.14 55.45
CA THR A 149 -18.75 60.21 55.97
C THR A 149 -19.44 61.58 56.11
N ASP A 150 -20.63 61.78 55.50
CA ASP A 150 -21.37 63.07 55.43
C ASP A 150 -22.72 63.07 56.19
N MET A 151 -22.93 62.13 57.13
CA MET A 151 -24.24 61.82 57.69
C MET A 151 -24.88 62.93 58.56
N THR A 152 -26.03 63.43 58.11
CA THR A 152 -27.08 64.09 58.91
C THR A 152 -28.37 63.24 58.91
N GLU A 153 -29.25 63.43 59.91
CA GLU A 153 -30.43 62.58 60.16
C GLU A 153 -31.44 62.56 58.99
N ASP A 154 -31.66 63.72 58.33
CA ASP A 154 -32.58 63.87 57.19
C ASP A 154 -32.12 63.13 55.92
N ASN A 155 -30.81 62.98 55.77
CA ASN A 155 -30.20 62.32 54.62
C ASN A 155 -30.45 60.79 54.65
N MET A 156 -30.58 60.21 55.85
CA MET A 156 -30.68 58.76 56.07
C MET A 156 -31.92 58.10 55.42
N MET A 157 -33.06 58.80 55.43
CA MET A 157 -34.35 58.33 54.86
C MET A 157 -34.34 58.28 53.32
N ILE A 158 -33.70 59.25 52.66
CA ILE A 158 -33.58 59.30 51.20
C ILE A 158 -32.68 58.16 50.70
N TYR A 159 -31.67 57.78 51.49
CA TYR A 159 -30.72 56.71 51.14
C TYR A 159 -31.29 55.30 51.28
N THR A 160 -32.10 55.05 52.32
CA THR A 160 -32.75 53.73 52.49
C THR A 160 -33.67 53.39 51.32
N SER A 161 -34.35 54.41 50.76
CA SER A 161 -35.21 54.21 49.59
C SER A 161 -34.40 53.86 48.33
N LYS A 162 -33.25 54.52 48.10
CA LYS A 162 -32.35 54.20 46.98
C LYS A 162 -31.78 52.79 47.10
N LEU A 163 -31.22 52.42 48.26
CA LEU A 163 -30.65 51.09 48.49
C LEU A 163 -31.65 49.95 48.22
N ASN A 164 -32.89 50.12 48.67
CA ASN A 164 -33.96 49.13 48.45
C ASN A 164 -34.40 48.98 46.99
N THR A 165 -34.14 49.98 46.13
CA THR A 165 -34.41 49.88 44.69
C THR A 165 -33.28 49.25 43.88
N PHE A 166 -32.06 49.18 44.42
CA PHE A 166 -30.87 48.76 43.66
C PHE A 166 -30.39 47.34 43.96
N ILE A 167 -30.75 46.77 45.12
CA ILE A 167 -30.20 45.50 45.59
C ILE A 167 -31.23 44.39 45.41
N ASP A 168 -31.27 43.77 44.24
CA ASP A 168 -31.78 42.40 44.11
C ASP A 168 -30.63 41.43 44.41
N THR A 169 -30.51 41.01 45.67
CA THR A 169 -29.48 40.08 46.17
C THR A 169 -29.78 38.62 45.85
N SER A 170 -30.87 38.30 45.12
CA SER A 170 -31.30 36.92 44.93
C SER A 170 -30.43 36.11 43.94
N GLU A 171 -29.54 36.73 43.17
CA GLU A 171 -28.69 36.05 42.17
C GLU A 171 -27.18 36.27 42.38
N VAL A 172 -26.56 35.70 43.42
CA VAL A 172 -25.10 35.89 43.66
C VAL A 172 -24.26 34.60 43.59
N VAL A 173 -24.83 33.49 43.13
CA VAL A 173 -23.98 32.35 42.73
C VAL A 173 -24.26 32.00 41.27
N PRO A 174 -23.48 32.54 40.32
CA PRO A 174 -23.52 32.06 38.96
C PRO A 174 -22.91 30.66 38.96
N LYS A 175 -23.74 29.64 38.84
CA LYS A 175 -23.29 28.29 38.45
C LYS A 175 -22.87 28.37 36.99
N LEU A 176 -21.59 28.59 36.75
CA LEU A 176 -20.96 28.16 35.52
C LEU A 176 -20.93 26.64 35.56
N GLU A 177 -21.91 25.99 34.95
CA GLU A 177 -21.74 24.60 34.59
C GLU A 177 -20.68 24.58 33.48
N PRO A 178 -19.51 23.96 33.71
CA PRO A 178 -18.57 23.73 32.62
C PRO A 178 -19.31 23.04 31.48
N PRO A 179 -18.98 23.35 30.22
CA PRO A 179 -19.55 22.64 29.08
C PRO A 179 -19.44 21.14 29.32
N SER A 180 -20.52 20.39 29.06
CA SER A 180 -20.65 18.97 29.41
C SER A 180 -19.52 18.05 28.89
N TYR A 181 -18.69 18.55 27.97
CA TYR A 181 -17.52 17.86 27.44
C TYR A 181 -16.23 18.03 28.28
N VAL A 182 -16.20 18.91 29.29
CA VAL A 182 -15.00 19.19 30.11
C VAL A 182 -14.97 18.36 31.41
N THR A 183 -16.11 17.84 31.87
CA THR A 183 -16.22 17.21 33.21
C THR A 183 -16.10 15.70 33.25
N ASP A 184 -16.07 15.03 32.10
CA ASP A 184 -16.00 13.57 32.04
C ASP A 184 -14.78 13.14 31.22
N ASP A 185 -13.75 12.63 31.91
CA ASP A 185 -12.58 11.94 31.35
C ASP A 185 -12.94 10.69 30.50
N LYS A 186 -14.23 10.45 30.23
CA LYS A 186 -14.79 9.28 29.54
C LYS A 186 -15.30 9.57 28.12
N TYR A 187 -15.23 10.82 27.62
CA TYR A 187 -15.90 11.21 26.37
C TYR A 187 -15.20 10.93 25.04
N PHE A 188 -14.12 10.13 25.04
CA PHE A 188 -13.73 9.39 23.82
C PHE A 188 -14.41 8.01 23.73
N SER A 189 -15.62 7.87 24.30
CA SER A 189 -16.41 6.66 24.07
C SER A 189 -16.90 6.61 22.62
N SER A 190 -16.72 5.44 21.99
CA SER A 190 -17.15 5.14 20.62
C SER A 190 -18.60 5.53 20.31
N LYS A 191 -19.47 5.62 21.32
CA LYS A 191 -20.88 6.04 21.18
C LYS A 191 -21.06 7.53 20.89
N TYR A 192 -20.30 8.43 21.52
CA TYR A 192 -20.41 9.87 21.26
C TYR A 192 -19.81 10.23 19.90
N LEU A 193 -18.74 9.52 19.52
CA LEU A 193 -18.21 9.55 18.16
C LEU A 193 -19.29 9.03 17.16
N GLN A 194 -19.89 7.87 17.39
CA GLN A 194 -20.98 7.38 16.52
C GLN A 194 -22.19 8.32 16.41
N GLN A 195 -22.53 9.06 17.47
CA GLN A 195 -23.64 10.02 17.46
C GLN A 195 -23.28 11.33 16.74
N LEU A 196 -22.01 11.75 16.77
CA LEU A 196 -21.50 12.91 16.03
C LEU A 196 -21.10 12.61 14.57
N PHE A 197 -20.88 11.33 14.24
CA PHE A 197 -20.31 10.84 12.99
C PHE A 197 -21.17 9.74 12.32
N GLY A 198 -22.44 9.61 12.71
CA GLY A 198 -23.37 8.59 12.18
C GLY A 198 -23.62 8.64 10.67
N ASP A 199 -23.27 9.76 10.03
CA ASP A 199 -23.38 9.97 8.58
C ASP A 199 -22.09 9.62 7.80
N ILE A 200 -21.03 9.14 8.48
CA ILE A 200 -19.86 8.64 7.77
C ILE A 200 -20.20 7.24 7.25
N GLU A 201 -20.63 7.15 5.99
CA GLU A 201 -20.77 5.89 5.27
C GLU A 201 -19.41 5.16 5.26
N PHE A 202 -19.28 4.15 6.11
CA PHE A 202 -18.25 3.12 5.93
C PHE A 202 -18.63 2.36 4.66
N VAL A 203 -17.93 2.64 3.56
CA VAL A 203 -18.09 1.87 2.32
C VAL A 203 -17.71 0.43 2.62
N GLU A 204 -18.70 -0.47 2.61
CA GLU A 204 -18.45 -1.91 2.58
C GLU A 204 -17.59 -2.22 1.37
N PHE A 205 -16.34 -2.61 1.62
CA PHE A 205 -15.46 -3.10 0.57
C PHE A 205 -15.98 -4.46 0.12
N ASN A 206 -16.77 -4.45 -0.95
CA ASN A 206 -17.10 -5.66 -1.69
C ASN A 206 -15.79 -6.28 -2.22
N TYR A 207 -15.33 -7.33 -1.53
CA TYR A 207 -14.23 -8.17 -1.96
C TYR A 207 -14.64 -8.81 -3.30
N LEU A 208 -14.05 -8.35 -4.40
CA LEU A 208 -14.11 -9.11 -5.65
C LEU A 208 -13.21 -10.34 -5.49
N PRO A 209 -13.70 -11.55 -5.84
CA PRO A 209 -12.92 -12.77 -5.72
C PRO A 209 -11.71 -12.67 -6.64
N ILE A 210 -10.53 -12.86 -6.06
CA ILE A 210 -9.29 -13.04 -6.81
C ILE A 210 -9.47 -14.32 -7.61
N ALA A 211 -9.66 -14.18 -8.93
CA ALA A 211 -9.70 -15.32 -9.83
C ALA A 211 -8.33 -15.99 -9.82
N THR A 212 -8.25 -17.14 -9.18
CA THR A 212 -7.13 -18.06 -9.29
C THR A 212 -7.17 -18.69 -10.68
N TYR A 213 -6.17 -18.39 -11.51
CA TYR A 213 -5.85 -19.12 -12.74
C TYR A 213 -4.53 -19.85 -12.56
#